data_AF-A0A0H3J8S0-F1
#
_entry.id   AF-A0A0H3J8S0-F1
#
_cell.length_a   1.000
_cell.length_b   1.000
_cell.length_c   1.000
_cell.angle_alpha   90.00
_cell.angle_beta   90.00
_cell.angle_gamma   90.00
#
_symmetry.space_group_name_H-M   'P 1'
#
loop_
_entity.id
_entity.type
_entity.pdbx_description
1 polymer ?
#
loop_
_entity_poly.entity_id
_entity_poly.type
_entity_poly.pdbx_seq_one_letter_code
_entity_poly.pdbx_strand_id
1 'polypeptide(L)'
;MKDIVTYSLNADQINSDNYYKDIAEFAEEVILNGRSIIDSIIIDLKNYISLKDMETLRSDEEYLLEILTLGTLWKLYSDDAAELSELPKNIMKKLVDFRKHGGKVKGGADFIRGILATVFLFPNNNYKSNIKPSLKTFEKFLKWLSASGEFEEEVQRFDILKKYFFALSEEKLEQTFFNINSYALWFNIRSENLIGKYTVNVETFLKDEYPKHKFKEDVILCGRQRIEYHLNMTGAEIMNRSFRTDFLKTKIKKLLLPVCMRYNNEKNCKAQYTEDGYTCKDCIENCKVNKLSKMGKKYGFEVLIIPHGSSVFKEKKISYGEIGIVGVACVLNLMSGGWKARRFNLVPQCVILDYCGCKKHWSNKGIVTDININQLKQVLNSGGDSFTSSEF
;
A
#
# COMPACT_ATOMS: atom_id res chain seq x y z
N MET A 1 24.66 7.81 14.48
CA MET A 1 23.28 7.64 14.97
C MET A 1 22.73 6.35 14.38
N LYS A 2 21.99 5.55 15.16
CA LYS A 2 21.36 4.30 14.70
C LYS A 2 20.11 4.67 13.91
N ASP A 3 19.89 4.05 12.74
CA ASP A 3 18.68 4.32 11.93
C ASP A 3 17.42 3.91 12.72
N ILE A 4 16.35 4.71 12.62
CA ILE A 4 15.06 4.42 13.26
C ILE A 4 14.20 3.58 12.31
N VAL A 5 14.05 2.30 12.63
CA VAL A 5 13.14 1.40 11.92
C VAL A 5 11.72 1.67 12.39
N THR A 6 10.85 2.19 11.52
CA THR A 6 9.50 2.67 11.90
C THR A 6 8.59 1.55 12.39
N TYR A 7 8.72 0.34 11.85
CA TYR A 7 7.92 -0.81 12.22
C TYR A 7 8.76 -2.10 12.22
N SER A 8 8.40 -3.05 13.08
CA SER A 8 8.98 -4.39 13.12
C SER A 8 7.89 -5.42 13.42
N LEU A 9 7.62 -6.32 12.48
CA LEU A 9 6.59 -7.37 12.61
C LEU A 9 6.98 -8.45 13.61
N ASN A 10 8.26 -8.53 13.99
CA ASN A 10 8.71 -9.53 14.94
C ASN A 10 8.43 -9.10 16.39
N ALA A 11 8.29 -7.80 16.69
CA ALA A 11 8.06 -7.28 18.05
C ALA A 11 8.89 -8.00 19.13
N ASP A 12 10.22 -8.04 18.91
CA ASP A 12 11.24 -8.71 19.75
C ASP A 12 11.21 -10.26 19.78
N GLN A 13 10.37 -10.89 18.96
CA GLN A 13 10.36 -12.33 18.74
C GLN A 13 11.36 -12.75 17.64
N ILE A 14 11.56 -14.07 17.53
CA ILE A 14 12.47 -14.65 16.52
C ILE A 14 11.93 -14.44 15.09
N ASN A 15 10.61 -14.46 14.92
CA ASN A 15 9.91 -14.30 13.65
C ASN A 15 8.62 -13.49 13.82
N SER A 16 7.90 -13.26 12.73
CA SER A 16 6.65 -12.50 12.69
C SER A 16 5.39 -13.38 12.71
N ASP A 17 5.44 -14.62 13.21
CA ASP A 17 4.27 -15.51 13.24
C ASP A 17 3.13 -14.89 14.10
N ASN A 18 3.49 -14.26 15.22
CA ASN A 18 2.53 -13.55 16.08
C ASN A 18 1.85 -12.37 15.35
N TYR A 19 2.59 -11.64 14.50
CA TYR A 19 2.01 -10.58 13.70
C TYR A 19 0.92 -11.12 12.78
N TYR A 20 1.18 -12.24 12.10
CA TYR A 20 0.19 -12.83 11.18
C TYR A 20 -1.04 -13.39 11.90
N LYS A 21 -0.89 -13.87 13.14
CA LYS A 21 -2.04 -14.21 13.98
C LYS A 21 -2.84 -12.98 14.37
N ASP A 22 -2.18 -11.96 14.92
CA ASP A 22 -2.85 -10.74 15.41
C ASP A 22 -3.56 -9.98 14.28
N ILE A 23 -2.92 -9.86 13.10
CA ILE A 23 -3.51 -9.15 11.97
C ILE A 23 -4.70 -9.91 11.38
N ALA A 24 -4.68 -11.24 11.43
CA ALA A 24 -5.80 -12.05 10.98
C ALA A 24 -7.02 -11.89 11.92
N GLU A 25 -6.80 -11.94 13.24
CA GLU A 25 -7.86 -11.67 14.22
C GLU A 25 -8.41 -10.25 14.06
N PHE A 26 -7.53 -9.25 13.91
CA PHE A 26 -7.95 -7.86 13.77
C PHE A 26 -8.67 -7.60 12.44
N ALA A 27 -8.22 -8.16 11.32
CA ALA A 27 -8.90 -7.99 10.04
C ALA A 27 -10.33 -8.55 10.05
N GLU A 28 -10.56 -9.66 10.76
CA GLU A 28 -11.92 -10.18 10.97
C GLU A 28 -12.78 -9.18 11.74
N GLU A 29 -12.27 -8.62 12.83
CA GLU A 29 -12.97 -7.60 13.62
C GLU A 29 -13.30 -6.35 12.77
N VAL A 30 -12.36 -5.94 11.90
CA VAL A 30 -12.53 -4.80 10.99
C VAL A 30 -13.64 -5.05 9.97
N ILE A 31 -13.71 -6.26 9.40
CA ILE A 31 -14.78 -6.64 8.47
C ILE A 31 -16.14 -6.67 9.19
N LEU A 32 -16.23 -7.32 10.34
CA LEU A 32 -17.47 -7.42 11.11
C LEU A 32 -17.98 -6.05 11.57
N ASN A 33 -17.10 -5.20 12.10
CA ASN A 33 -17.48 -3.86 12.51
C ASN A 33 -17.88 -2.98 11.32
N GLY A 34 -17.14 -3.05 10.20
CA GLY A 34 -17.48 -2.33 8.98
C GLY A 34 -18.86 -2.71 8.44
N ARG A 35 -19.20 -4.00 8.41
CA ARG A 35 -20.55 -4.47 8.04
C ARG A 35 -21.65 -3.88 8.94
N SER A 36 -21.38 -3.63 10.22
CA SER A 36 -22.38 -2.99 11.10
C SER A 36 -22.59 -1.48 10.85
N ILE A 37 -21.61 -0.79 10.27
CA ILE A 37 -21.61 0.68 10.14
C ILE A 37 -21.88 1.14 8.70
N ILE A 38 -21.28 0.48 7.70
CA ILE A 38 -21.19 0.96 6.32
C ILE A 38 -21.80 0.03 5.27
N ASP A 39 -22.42 -1.09 5.67
CA ASP A 39 -22.97 -2.06 4.72
C ASP A 39 -24.06 -1.47 3.81
N SER A 40 -24.91 -0.61 4.35
CA SER A 40 -25.89 0.14 3.54
C SER A 40 -25.23 1.01 2.47
N ILE A 41 -24.06 1.59 2.75
CA ILE A 41 -23.31 2.41 1.79
C ILE A 41 -22.73 1.50 0.69
N ILE A 42 -22.21 0.32 1.05
CA ILE A 42 -21.66 -0.65 0.10
C ILE A 42 -22.77 -1.17 -0.84
N ILE A 43 -23.94 -1.52 -0.30
CA ILE A 43 -25.10 -1.98 -1.08
C ILE A 43 -25.54 -0.89 -2.06
N ASP A 44 -25.75 0.34 -1.57
CA ASP A 44 -26.16 1.48 -2.39
C ASP A 44 -25.12 1.77 -3.51
N LEU A 45 -23.83 1.72 -3.18
CA LEU A 45 -22.73 1.92 -4.14
C LEU A 45 -22.70 0.82 -5.22
N LYS A 46 -22.82 -0.45 -4.84
CA LYS A 46 -22.83 -1.59 -5.78
C LYS A 46 -24.03 -1.53 -6.72
N ASN A 47 -25.19 -1.15 -6.21
CA ASN A 47 -26.38 -0.90 -7.03
C ASN A 47 -26.12 0.24 -8.02
N TYR A 48 -25.53 1.35 -7.57
CA TYR A 48 -25.18 2.47 -8.43
C TYR A 48 -24.19 2.08 -9.53
N ILE A 49 -23.12 1.34 -9.19
CA ILE A 49 -22.11 0.85 -10.15
C ILE A 49 -22.76 -0.05 -11.20
N SER A 50 -23.64 -0.97 -10.79
CA SER A 50 -24.32 -1.90 -11.69
C SER A 50 -25.28 -1.18 -12.64
N LEU A 51 -26.07 -0.24 -12.12
CA LEU A 51 -27.02 0.55 -12.91
C LEU A 51 -26.32 1.46 -13.94
N LYS A 52 -25.07 1.85 -13.67
CA LYS A 52 -24.29 2.77 -14.52
C LYS A 52 -23.20 2.07 -15.33
N ASP A 53 -23.08 0.74 -15.24
CA ASP A 53 -22.05 -0.08 -15.89
C ASP A 53 -20.64 0.50 -15.74
N MET A 54 -20.26 0.88 -14.51
CA MET A 54 -19.04 1.64 -14.26
C MET A 54 -17.80 0.76 -14.11
N GLU A 55 -17.94 -0.39 -13.47
CA GLU A 55 -16.89 -1.40 -13.30
C GLU A 55 -17.50 -2.76 -13.03
N THR A 56 -16.70 -3.82 -13.17
CA THR A 56 -17.06 -5.14 -12.66
C THR A 56 -17.14 -5.09 -11.14
N LEU A 57 -18.25 -5.58 -10.57
CA LEU A 57 -18.41 -5.62 -9.12
C LEU A 57 -17.31 -6.44 -8.45
N ARG A 58 -16.81 -5.90 -7.35
CA ARG A 58 -15.78 -6.45 -6.48
C ARG A 58 -16.39 -7.04 -5.21
N SER A 59 -15.59 -7.70 -4.38
CA SER A 59 -16.08 -8.24 -3.10
C SER A 59 -16.53 -7.12 -2.15
N ASP A 60 -17.38 -7.45 -1.18
CA ASP A 60 -17.81 -6.48 -0.17
C ASP A 60 -16.60 -6.03 0.69
N GLU A 61 -15.67 -6.95 0.94
CA GLU A 61 -14.41 -6.68 1.64
C GLU A 61 -13.54 -5.66 0.89
N GLU A 62 -13.50 -5.70 -0.44
CA GLU A 62 -12.78 -4.69 -1.24
C GLU A 62 -13.41 -3.30 -1.08
N TYR A 63 -14.74 -3.17 -1.16
CA TYR A 63 -15.43 -1.88 -0.98
C TYR A 63 -15.35 -1.37 0.46
N LEU A 64 -15.41 -2.26 1.45
CA LEU A 64 -15.22 -1.95 2.86
C LEU A 64 -13.82 -1.37 3.11
N LEU A 65 -12.77 -1.97 2.53
CA LEU A 65 -11.42 -1.46 2.62
C LEU A 65 -11.29 -0.08 1.95
N GLU A 66 -11.96 0.16 0.83
CA GLU A 66 -11.98 1.48 0.17
C GLU A 66 -12.63 2.54 1.03
N ILE A 67 -13.76 2.23 1.65
CA ILE A 67 -14.46 3.16 2.53
C ILE A 67 -13.64 3.45 3.80
N LEU A 68 -12.99 2.44 4.38
CA LEU A 68 -12.07 2.63 5.50
C LEU A 68 -10.88 3.52 5.12
N THR A 69 -10.33 3.29 3.93
CA THR A 69 -9.24 4.10 3.37
C THR A 69 -9.70 5.54 3.18
N LEU A 70 -10.89 5.76 2.62
CA LEU A 70 -11.48 7.09 2.46
C LEU A 70 -11.60 7.81 3.81
N GLY A 71 -12.21 7.18 4.81
CA GLY A 71 -12.38 7.81 6.13
C GLY A 71 -11.06 8.12 6.82
N THR A 72 -10.08 7.22 6.71
CA THR A 72 -8.73 7.41 7.25
C THR A 72 -8.03 8.59 6.59
N LEU A 73 -7.99 8.63 5.25
CA LEU A 73 -7.30 9.69 4.52
C LEU A 73 -8.05 11.02 4.63
N TRP A 74 -9.38 11.01 4.67
CA TRP A 74 -10.18 12.21 4.90
C TRP A 74 -9.84 12.85 6.24
N LYS A 75 -9.78 12.05 7.30
CA LYS A 75 -9.41 12.53 8.64
C LYS A 75 -8.02 13.18 8.68
N LEU A 76 -7.08 12.62 7.92
CA LEU A 76 -5.69 13.09 7.91
C LEU A 76 -5.47 14.32 7.02
N TYR A 77 -6.11 14.38 5.86
CA TYR A 77 -5.68 15.30 4.79
C TYR A 77 -6.78 16.25 4.30
N SER A 78 -8.00 16.19 4.82
CA SER A 78 -9.07 17.10 4.39
C SER A 78 -8.77 18.56 4.76
N ASP A 79 -8.22 18.81 5.95
CA ASP A 79 -7.83 20.15 6.42
C ASP A 79 -6.78 20.77 5.49
N ASP A 80 -5.68 20.06 5.24
CA ASP A 80 -4.63 20.46 4.29
C ASP A 80 -5.20 20.71 2.87
N ALA A 81 -6.16 19.88 2.44
CA ALA A 81 -6.79 20.03 1.13
C ALA A 81 -7.70 21.28 1.01
N ALA A 82 -8.30 21.74 2.10
CA ALA A 82 -9.10 22.97 2.06
C ALA A 82 -8.26 24.24 2.00
N GLU A 83 -7.10 24.22 2.67
CA GLU A 83 -6.15 25.33 2.76
C GLU A 83 -5.33 25.51 1.47
N LEU A 84 -5.20 24.46 0.64
CA LEU A 84 -4.45 24.53 -0.61
C LEU A 84 -5.08 25.51 -1.62
N SER A 85 -4.36 26.59 -1.93
CA SER A 85 -4.74 27.54 -2.99
C SER A 85 -4.71 26.90 -4.38
N GLU A 86 -5.45 27.46 -5.36
CA GLU A 86 -5.58 26.87 -6.70
C GLU A 86 -4.30 26.96 -7.56
N LEU A 87 -3.35 27.85 -7.23
CA LEU A 87 -2.15 28.11 -8.03
C LEU A 87 -1.07 27.00 -7.91
N PRO A 88 -0.65 26.58 -6.70
CA PRO A 88 0.33 25.49 -6.52
C PRO A 88 -0.18 24.13 -7.03
N LYS A 89 -1.50 23.93 -6.97
CA LYS A 89 -2.21 22.73 -7.39
C LYS A 89 -2.06 22.41 -8.87
N ASN A 90 -2.17 23.43 -9.74
CA ASN A 90 -2.02 23.25 -11.19
C ASN A 90 -0.58 22.95 -11.60
N ILE A 91 0.40 23.49 -10.87
CA ILE A 91 1.83 23.23 -11.09
C ILE A 91 2.16 21.79 -10.67
N MET A 92 1.67 21.36 -9.51
CA MET A 92 1.86 19.98 -9.02
C MET A 92 1.26 18.94 -9.97
N LYS A 93 0.05 19.17 -10.47
CA LYS A 93 -0.58 18.27 -11.46
C LYS A 93 0.27 18.14 -12.73
N LYS A 94 0.75 19.26 -13.28
CA LYS A 94 1.62 19.25 -14.46
C LYS A 94 2.93 18.48 -14.22
N LEU A 95 3.50 18.54 -13.01
CA LEU A 95 4.72 17.80 -12.66
C LEU A 95 4.48 16.28 -12.54
N VAL A 96 3.32 15.87 -12.02
CA VAL A 96 2.90 14.46 -11.99
C VAL A 96 2.75 13.91 -13.41
N ASP A 97 2.08 14.66 -14.30
CA ASP A 97 1.89 14.28 -15.69
C ASP A 97 3.22 14.23 -16.47
N PHE A 98 4.15 15.16 -16.19
CA PHE A 98 5.50 15.17 -16.75
C PHE A 98 6.32 13.93 -16.36
N ARG A 99 6.13 13.40 -15.14
CA ARG A 99 6.80 12.17 -14.66
C ARG A 99 6.32 10.92 -15.39
N LYS A 100 5.04 10.87 -15.77
CA LYS A 100 4.45 9.74 -16.51
C LYS A 100 5.02 9.61 -17.93
N HIS A 101 5.49 10.72 -18.51
CA HIS A 101 5.92 10.79 -19.92
C HIS A 101 7.42 11.12 -20.12
N GLY A 102 8.19 11.40 -19.06
CA GLY A 102 9.56 11.92 -19.15
C GLY A 102 10.70 10.90 -18.97
N GLY A 103 11.60 10.84 -19.96
CA GLY A 103 12.95 10.26 -19.89
C GLY A 103 13.93 11.07 -19.01
N LYS A 104 15.22 11.12 -19.35
CA LYS A 104 16.42 11.60 -18.57
C LYS A 104 16.36 12.96 -17.82
N VAL A 105 15.23 13.66 -17.71
CA VAL A 105 15.02 14.92 -16.96
C VAL A 105 14.45 14.69 -15.53
N LYS A 106 14.28 13.43 -15.11
CA LYS A 106 13.65 13.01 -13.84
C LYS A 106 14.14 13.74 -12.58
N GLY A 107 15.45 14.00 -12.45
CA GLY A 107 16.03 14.62 -11.25
C GLY A 107 15.55 16.06 -10.98
N GLY A 108 15.31 16.86 -12.02
CA GLY A 108 14.81 18.24 -11.87
C GLY A 108 13.35 18.30 -11.47
N ALA A 109 12.51 17.41 -12.01
CA ALA A 109 11.10 17.30 -11.65
C ALA A 109 10.92 16.78 -10.21
N ASP A 110 11.74 15.81 -9.78
CA ASP A 110 11.73 15.27 -8.42
C ASP A 110 12.14 16.33 -7.38
N PHE A 111 13.10 17.19 -7.71
CA PHE A 111 13.51 18.32 -6.85
C PHE A 111 12.41 19.39 -6.71
N ILE A 112 11.78 19.81 -7.82
CA ILE A 112 10.68 20.78 -7.79
C ILE A 112 9.48 20.20 -7.01
N ARG A 113 9.18 18.91 -7.19
CA ARG A 113 8.16 18.21 -6.40
C ARG A 113 8.50 18.18 -4.93
N GLY A 114 9.74 17.86 -4.55
CA GLY A 114 10.18 17.90 -3.16
C GLY A 114 9.96 19.28 -2.52
N ILE A 115 10.26 20.35 -3.26
CA ILE A 115 10.01 21.74 -2.83
C ILE A 115 8.52 22.01 -2.68
N LEU A 116 7.72 21.75 -3.71
CA LEU A 116 6.29 22.06 -3.69
C LEU A 116 5.52 21.21 -2.67
N ALA A 117 5.87 19.93 -2.52
CA ALA A 117 5.31 19.08 -1.49
C ALA A 117 5.67 19.61 -0.09
N THR A 118 6.89 20.07 0.13
CA THR A 118 7.29 20.66 1.42
C THR A 118 6.62 22.01 1.69
N VAL A 119 6.39 22.82 0.67
CA VAL A 119 5.80 24.17 0.82
C VAL A 119 4.28 24.12 0.93
N PHE A 120 3.62 23.18 0.25
CA PHE A 120 2.17 23.20 0.08
C PHE A 120 1.44 21.94 0.58
N LEU A 121 2.15 20.84 0.81
CA LEU A 121 1.59 19.55 1.22
C LEU A 121 2.26 18.98 2.48
N PHE A 122 3.16 19.72 3.12
CA PHE A 122 3.77 19.29 4.37
C PHE A 122 2.65 19.26 5.41
N PRO A 123 2.34 18.09 5.99
CA PRO A 123 1.12 17.93 6.78
C PRO A 123 1.12 18.90 7.95
N ASN A 124 -0.01 19.55 8.20
CA ASN A 124 -0.19 20.21 9.48
C ASN A 124 -0.30 19.10 10.56
N ASN A 125 0.40 19.23 11.69
CA ASN A 125 0.36 18.24 12.77
C ASN A 125 -1.01 18.16 13.49
N ASN A 126 -2.04 18.83 12.96
CA ASN A 126 -3.35 19.01 13.58
C ASN A 126 -4.42 18.19 12.85
N TYR A 127 -4.33 16.85 12.92
CA TYR A 127 -5.23 15.87 12.28
C TYR A 127 -6.63 15.79 12.93
N LYS A 128 -7.39 16.89 12.92
CA LYS A 128 -8.71 16.97 13.56
C LYS A 128 -9.87 16.86 12.58
N SER A 129 -9.67 17.18 11.29
CA SER A 129 -10.70 17.17 10.24
C SER A 129 -11.94 17.96 10.66
N ASN A 130 -11.82 19.29 10.68
CA ASN A 130 -12.92 20.18 11.09
C ASN A 130 -13.84 20.57 9.92
N ILE A 131 -13.55 20.11 8.71
CA ILE A 131 -14.27 20.49 7.50
C ILE A 131 -15.59 19.72 7.37
N LYS A 132 -16.67 20.46 7.14
CA LYS A 132 -17.96 19.88 6.76
C LYS A 132 -17.84 19.15 5.41
N PRO A 133 -18.20 17.86 5.33
CA PRO A 133 -18.25 17.13 4.07
C PRO A 133 -19.26 17.76 3.11
N SER A 134 -18.84 17.90 1.86
CA SER A 134 -19.66 18.37 0.73
C SER A 134 -19.00 17.89 -0.56
N LEU A 135 -19.73 17.91 -1.68
CA LEU A 135 -19.14 17.57 -2.99
C LEU A 135 -17.93 18.46 -3.31
N LYS A 136 -18.02 19.76 -2.99
CA LYS A 136 -16.95 20.73 -3.23
C LYS A 136 -15.69 20.43 -2.40
N THR A 137 -15.86 20.12 -1.11
CA THR A 137 -14.73 19.78 -0.24
C THR A 137 -14.13 18.42 -0.59
N PHE A 138 -14.97 17.46 -0.99
CA PHE A 138 -14.51 16.17 -1.49
C PHE A 138 -13.68 16.29 -2.78
N GLU A 139 -14.10 17.13 -3.72
CA GLU A 139 -13.28 17.39 -4.92
C GLU A 139 -11.93 18.02 -4.60
N LYS A 140 -11.86 18.95 -3.64
CA LYS A 140 -10.59 19.54 -3.20
C LYS A 140 -9.68 18.46 -2.62
N PHE A 141 -10.23 17.61 -1.76
CA PHE A 141 -9.52 16.46 -1.19
C PHE A 141 -8.93 15.53 -2.25
N LEU A 142 -9.72 15.11 -3.25
CA LEU A 142 -9.20 14.26 -4.33
C LEU A 142 -8.12 14.94 -5.16
N LYS A 143 -8.26 16.25 -5.40
CA LYS A 143 -7.24 17.02 -6.11
C LYS A 143 -5.96 17.12 -5.29
N TRP A 144 -6.04 17.24 -3.95
CA TRP A 144 -4.88 17.21 -3.05
C TRP A 144 -4.20 15.83 -3.07
N LEU A 145 -4.96 14.74 -2.93
CA LEU A 145 -4.41 13.37 -3.01
C LEU A 145 -3.71 13.13 -4.35
N SER A 146 -4.34 13.54 -5.45
CA SER A 146 -3.76 13.44 -6.80
C SER A 146 -2.47 14.26 -6.93
N ALA A 147 -2.45 15.49 -6.39
CA ALA A 147 -1.29 16.37 -6.42
C ALA A 147 -0.11 15.82 -5.60
N SER A 148 -0.37 15.10 -4.51
CA SER A 148 0.68 14.43 -3.74
C SER A 148 1.43 13.39 -4.57
N GLY A 149 0.76 12.76 -5.54
CA GLY A 149 1.24 11.67 -6.37
C GLY A 149 1.68 10.40 -5.61
N GLU A 150 1.21 10.18 -4.38
CA GLU A 150 1.39 8.94 -3.62
C GLU A 150 0.14 8.06 -3.59
N PHE A 151 -1.02 8.60 -4.00
CA PHE A 151 -2.35 7.99 -3.84
C PHE A 151 -3.04 7.68 -5.18
N GLU A 152 -2.29 7.24 -6.19
CA GLU A 152 -2.85 7.06 -7.55
C GLU A 152 -3.98 6.02 -7.60
N GLU A 153 -3.87 4.91 -6.87
CA GLU A 153 -4.88 3.86 -6.89
C GLU A 153 -6.11 4.24 -6.04
N GLU A 154 -5.89 4.92 -4.92
CA GLU A 154 -6.92 5.48 -4.05
C GLU A 154 -7.77 6.50 -4.81
N VAL A 155 -7.14 7.45 -5.51
CA VAL A 155 -7.86 8.49 -6.28
C VAL A 155 -8.74 7.87 -7.37
N GLN A 156 -8.26 6.84 -8.07
CA GLN A 156 -9.07 6.15 -9.08
C GLN A 156 -10.33 5.52 -8.49
N ARG A 157 -10.23 4.93 -7.30
CA ARG A 157 -11.36 4.31 -6.58
C ARG A 157 -12.32 5.37 -6.07
N PHE A 158 -11.76 6.44 -5.50
CA PHE A 158 -12.56 7.54 -4.99
C PHE A 158 -13.25 8.33 -6.09
N ASP A 159 -12.79 8.29 -7.34
CA ASP A 159 -13.52 8.87 -8.47
C ASP A 159 -14.85 8.16 -8.76
N ILE A 160 -14.96 6.85 -8.47
CA ILE A 160 -16.22 6.10 -8.54
C ILE A 160 -17.14 6.54 -7.39
N LEU A 161 -16.61 6.57 -6.16
CA LEU A 161 -17.34 7.08 -4.99
C LEU A 161 -17.81 8.53 -5.17
N LYS A 162 -16.99 9.37 -5.81
CA LYS A 162 -17.37 10.75 -6.16
C LYS A 162 -18.62 10.76 -7.01
N LYS A 163 -18.66 9.98 -8.09
CA LYS A 163 -19.83 9.89 -8.97
C LYS A 163 -21.08 9.40 -8.22
N TYR A 164 -20.92 8.45 -7.31
CA TYR A 164 -21.99 8.01 -6.42
C TYR A 164 -22.46 9.13 -5.47
N PHE A 165 -21.54 9.83 -4.81
CA PHE A 165 -21.86 10.96 -3.92
C PHE A 165 -22.59 12.09 -4.65
N PHE A 166 -22.27 12.36 -5.92
CA PHE A 166 -22.98 13.33 -6.76
C PHE A 166 -24.46 12.97 -6.99
N ALA A 167 -24.83 11.69 -6.87
CA ALA A 167 -26.20 11.23 -7.02
C ALA A 167 -26.99 11.25 -5.70
N LEU A 168 -26.35 11.56 -4.57
CA LEU A 168 -26.99 11.60 -3.26
C LEU A 168 -27.61 12.98 -2.97
N SER A 169 -28.66 12.99 -2.14
CA SER A 169 -29.11 14.23 -1.48
C SER A 169 -28.07 14.72 -0.48
N GLU A 170 -28.10 16.00 -0.13
CA GLU A 170 -27.17 16.58 0.86
C GLU A 170 -27.27 15.85 2.22
N GLU A 171 -28.50 15.55 2.68
CA GLU A 171 -28.74 14.80 3.91
C GLU A 171 -28.12 13.39 3.87
N LYS A 172 -28.33 12.65 2.77
CA LYS A 172 -27.78 11.30 2.63
C LYS A 172 -26.25 11.33 2.50
N LEU A 173 -25.69 12.36 1.87
CA LEU A 173 -24.23 12.58 1.80
C LEU A 173 -23.64 12.84 3.19
N GLU A 174 -24.26 13.70 3.99
CA GLU A 174 -23.84 13.96 5.37
C GLU A 174 -23.89 12.70 6.22
N GLN A 175 -24.99 11.94 6.17
CA GLN A 175 -25.12 10.68 6.89
C GLN A 175 -24.07 9.65 6.45
N THR A 176 -23.79 9.61 5.14
CA THR A 176 -22.75 8.73 4.59
C THR A 176 -21.39 9.07 5.18
N PHE A 177 -20.99 10.34 5.16
CA PHE A 177 -19.72 10.76 5.74
C PHE A 177 -19.66 10.57 7.27
N PHE A 178 -20.77 10.73 7.97
CA PHE A 178 -20.83 10.45 9.41
C PHE A 178 -20.48 8.98 9.71
N ASN A 179 -21.05 8.02 8.95
CA ASN A 179 -20.76 6.60 9.11
C ASN A 179 -19.30 6.27 8.72
N ILE A 180 -18.80 6.84 7.63
CA ILE A 180 -17.41 6.69 7.20
C ILE A 180 -16.42 7.18 8.27
N ASN A 181 -16.67 8.36 8.84
CA ASN A 181 -15.83 8.93 9.89
C ASN A 181 -15.92 8.12 11.18
N SER A 182 -17.11 7.64 11.54
CA SER A 182 -17.30 6.78 12.72
C SER A 182 -16.50 5.47 12.60
N TYR A 183 -16.54 4.84 11.42
CA TYR A 183 -15.78 3.63 11.15
C TYR A 183 -14.26 3.87 11.20
N ALA A 184 -13.76 4.94 10.58
CA ALA A 184 -12.34 5.29 10.63
C ALA A 184 -11.86 5.67 12.05
N LEU A 185 -12.71 6.33 12.84
CA LEU A 185 -12.40 6.65 14.24
C LEU A 185 -12.28 5.39 15.10
N TRP A 186 -13.25 4.46 14.96
CA TRP A 186 -13.19 3.17 15.62
C TRP A 186 -11.91 2.41 15.23
N PHE A 187 -11.61 2.34 13.92
CA PHE A 187 -10.41 1.66 13.43
C PHE A 187 -9.12 2.25 14.00
N ASN A 188 -9.02 3.58 14.06
CA ASN A 188 -7.86 4.26 14.64
C ASN A 188 -7.59 3.79 16.08
N ILE A 189 -8.62 3.83 16.93
CA ILE A 189 -8.52 3.45 18.34
C ILE A 189 -8.22 1.95 18.46
N ARG A 190 -8.93 1.12 17.69
CA ARG A 190 -8.83 -0.32 17.82
C ARG A 190 -7.50 -0.88 17.29
N SER A 191 -7.01 -0.36 16.17
CA SER A 191 -5.74 -0.77 15.58
C SER A 191 -4.55 -0.47 16.48
N GLU A 192 -4.53 0.71 17.13
CA GLU A 192 -3.49 1.07 18.10
C GLU A 192 -3.40 0.06 19.24
N ASN A 193 -4.55 -0.41 19.75
CA ASN A 193 -4.60 -1.37 20.84
C ASN A 193 -4.13 -2.78 20.45
N LEU A 194 -4.46 -3.25 19.24
CA LEU A 194 -4.20 -4.64 18.83
C LEU A 194 -2.86 -4.82 18.11
N ILE A 195 -2.55 -3.92 17.17
CA ILE A 195 -1.39 -4.05 16.29
C ILE A 195 -0.38 -2.90 16.45
N GLY A 196 -0.66 -1.92 17.33
CA GLY A 196 0.24 -0.80 17.61
C GLY A 196 1.62 -1.23 18.11
N LYS A 197 1.74 -2.40 18.77
CA LYS A 197 3.04 -2.94 19.21
C LYS A 197 4.04 -3.18 18.07
N TYR A 198 3.58 -3.29 16.82
CA TYR A 198 4.44 -3.48 15.64
C TYR A 198 4.96 -2.16 15.04
N THR A 199 4.44 -1.01 15.48
CA THR A 199 4.67 0.32 14.88
C THR A 199 5.14 1.37 15.89
N VAL A 200 5.66 0.94 17.06
CA VAL A 200 6.03 1.79 18.21
C VAL A 200 7.06 2.89 17.92
N ASN A 201 7.77 2.81 16.80
CA ASN A 201 8.81 3.77 16.42
C ASN A 201 8.34 4.82 15.42
N VAL A 202 7.08 4.78 14.96
CA VAL A 202 6.57 5.71 13.93
C VAL A 202 6.63 7.15 14.45
N GLU A 203 6.15 7.43 15.65
CA GLU A 203 6.14 8.78 16.23
C GLU A 203 7.57 9.31 16.45
N THR A 204 8.47 8.46 16.94
CA THR A 204 9.88 8.81 17.10
C THR A 204 10.53 9.14 15.76
N PHE A 205 10.26 8.34 14.72
CA PHE A 205 10.73 8.64 13.36
C PHE A 205 10.18 9.97 12.84
N LEU A 206 8.87 10.21 12.99
CA LEU A 206 8.21 11.45 12.56
C LEU A 206 8.76 12.68 13.29
N LYS A 207 9.22 12.52 14.52
CA LYS A 207 9.83 13.60 15.30
C LYS A 207 11.30 13.85 14.92
N ASP A 208 12.10 12.80 14.84
CA ASP A 208 13.57 12.91 14.84
C ASP A 208 14.20 12.77 13.45
N GLU A 209 13.60 11.98 12.56
CA GLU A 209 14.15 11.66 11.22
C GLU A 209 13.37 12.34 10.09
N TYR A 210 12.03 12.39 10.17
CA TYR A 210 11.18 12.99 9.14
C TYR A 210 11.54 14.44 8.77
N PRO A 211 11.96 15.34 9.68
CA PRO A 211 12.40 16.69 9.30
C PRO A 211 13.54 16.70 8.26
N LYS A 212 14.34 15.63 8.18
CA LYS A 212 15.43 15.45 7.20
C LYS A 212 14.92 15.08 5.81
N HIS A 213 13.62 14.76 5.67
CA HIS A 213 12.95 14.49 4.39
C HIS A 213 12.35 15.74 3.74
N LYS A 214 12.44 16.91 4.40
CA LYS A 214 12.08 18.18 3.76
C LYS A 214 12.84 18.33 2.45
N PHE A 215 12.12 18.78 1.43
CA PHE A 215 12.58 18.98 0.05
C PHE A 215 12.93 17.68 -0.72
N LYS A 216 12.63 16.51 -0.16
CA LYS A 216 12.77 15.23 -0.87
C LYS A 216 11.44 14.78 -1.48
N GLU A 217 11.52 13.98 -2.54
CA GLU A 217 10.33 13.42 -3.21
C GLU A 217 9.50 12.51 -2.31
N ASP A 218 10.14 11.85 -1.35
CA ASP A 218 9.52 10.90 -0.42
C ASP A 218 8.86 11.57 0.80
N VAL A 219 8.78 12.90 0.85
CA VAL A 219 8.27 13.65 2.01
C VAL A 219 6.83 13.28 2.40
N ILE A 220 5.99 12.85 1.45
CA ILE A 220 4.63 12.39 1.77
C ILE A 220 4.66 10.94 2.26
N LEU A 221 5.45 10.07 1.63
CA LEU A 221 5.59 8.66 2.02
C LEU A 221 6.23 8.50 3.41
N CYS A 222 7.28 9.26 3.70
CA CYS A 222 7.96 9.25 4.99
C CYS A 222 7.20 10.06 6.06
N GLY A 223 6.25 10.91 5.65
CA GLY A 223 5.37 11.66 6.56
C GLY A 223 4.10 10.92 6.96
N ARG A 224 3.94 9.66 6.54
CA ARG A 224 2.76 8.83 6.83
C ARG A 224 2.55 8.67 8.34
N GLN A 225 1.32 8.85 8.77
CA GLN A 225 0.92 8.71 10.17
C GLN A 225 0.77 7.24 10.55
N ARG A 226 0.85 6.94 11.85
CA ARG A 226 0.82 5.56 12.36
C ARG A 226 -0.45 4.79 11.98
N ILE A 227 -1.60 5.46 11.96
CA ILE A 227 -2.86 4.86 11.46
C ILE A 227 -2.75 4.38 10.02
N GLU A 228 -1.94 5.01 9.16
CA GLU A 228 -1.74 4.58 7.78
C GLU A 228 -0.90 3.30 7.69
N TYR A 229 0.03 3.08 8.64
CA TYR A 229 0.71 1.79 8.77
C TYR A 229 -0.31 0.70 9.13
N HIS A 230 -1.17 0.95 10.11
CA HIS A 230 -2.21 0.00 10.51
C HIS A 230 -3.19 -0.29 9.38
N LEU A 231 -3.63 0.75 8.66
CA LEU A 231 -4.51 0.61 7.49
C LEU A 231 -3.88 -0.28 6.44
N ASN A 232 -2.59 -0.09 6.13
CA ASN A 232 -1.90 -0.92 5.14
C ASN A 232 -1.67 -2.36 5.63
N MET A 233 -1.37 -2.57 6.91
CA MET A 233 -1.25 -3.90 7.53
C MET A 233 -2.57 -4.66 7.41
N THR A 234 -3.67 -4.03 7.83
CA THR A 234 -5.02 -4.63 7.77
C THR A 234 -5.47 -4.79 6.33
N GLY A 235 -5.24 -3.81 5.47
CA GLY A 235 -5.60 -3.84 4.06
C GLY A 235 -4.92 -4.97 3.31
N ALA A 236 -3.64 -5.23 3.57
CA ALA A 236 -2.94 -6.38 3.00
C ALA A 236 -3.59 -7.73 3.36
N GLU A 237 -4.02 -7.90 4.61
CA GLU A 237 -4.72 -9.11 5.07
C GLU A 237 -6.12 -9.24 4.46
N ILE A 238 -6.91 -8.16 4.43
CA ILE A 238 -8.24 -8.15 3.79
C ILE A 238 -8.12 -8.48 2.29
N MET A 239 -7.12 -7.91 1.61
CA MET A 239 -6.84 -8.23 0.20
C MET A 239 -6.45 -9.69 0.00
N ASN A 240 -5.61 -10.25 0.88
CA ASN A 240 -5.25 -11.66 0.82
C ASN A 240 -6.49 -12.57 0.86
N ARG A 241 -7.42 -12.29 1.78
CA ARG A 241 -8.70 -13.02 1.89
C ARG A 241 -9.56 -12.85 0.64
N SER A 242 -9.73 -11.61 0.20
CA SER A 242 -10.59 -11.27 -0.95
C SER A 242 -10.14 -11.95 -2.23
N PHE A 243 -8.82 -12.00 -2.48
CA PHE A 243 -8.25 -12.57 -3.71
C PHE A 243 -7.83 -14.03 -3.58
N ARG A 244 -8.00 -14.65 -2.39
CA ARG A 244 -7.47 -16.00 -2.10
C ARG A 244 -7.95 -17.03 -3.12
N THR A 245 -9.25 -17.12 -3.30
CA THR A 245 -9.88 -18.12 -4.16
C THR A 245 -9.43 -18.01 -5.60
N ASP A 246 -9.35 -16.78 -6.12
CA ASP A 246 -8.89 -16.53 -7.49
C ASP A 246 -7.39 -16.81 -7.63
N PHE A 247 -6.58 -16.41 -6.64
CA PHE A 247 -5.13 -16.59 -6.66
C PHE A 247 -4.76 -18.07 -6.75
N LEU A 248 -5.44 -18.93 -6.01
CA LEU A 248 -5.19 -20.38 -6.02
C LEU A 248 -5.44 -20.99 -7.40
N LYS A 249 -6.43 -20.48 -8.14
CA LYS A 249 -6.81 -20.94 -9.49
C LYS A 249 -5.87 -20.43 -10.60
N THR A 250 -4.97 -19.49 -10.29
CA THR A 250 -4.05 -18.94 -11.29
C THR A 250 -3.08 -19.99 -11.82
N LYS A 251 -2.84 -19.93 -13.13
CA LYS A 251 -1.95 -20.87 -13.84
C LYS A 251 -0.49 -20.55 -13.59
N ILE A 252 -0.16 -19.26 -13.57
CA ILE A 252 1.20 -18.76 -13.38
C ILE A 252 1.26 -18.03 -12.06
N LYS A 253 2.23 -18.39 -11.20
CA LYS A 253 2.49 -17.70 -9.94
C LYS A 253 3.85 -17.02 -9.98
N LYS A 254 3.91 -15.75 -9.58
CA LYS A 254 5.15 -14.97 -9.51
C LYS A 254 5.31 -14.33 -8.13
N LEU A 255 6.50 -14.43 -7.55
CA LEU A 255 6.90 -13.75 -6.30
C LEU A 255 7.71 -12.51 -6.65
N LEU A 256 7.21 -11.34 -6.26
CA LEU A 256 7.83 -10.06 -6.54
C LEU A 256 8.56 -9.56 -5.29
N LEU A 257 9.89 -9.56 -5.32
CA LEU A 257 10.75 -9.16 -4.20
C LEU A 257 11.29 -7.74 -4.40
N PRO A 258 11.35 -6.90 -3.36
CA PRO A 258 11.95 -5.59 -3.45
C PRO A 258 13.48 -5.68 -3.42
N VAL A 259 14.16 -4.70 -4.02
CA VAL A 259 15.63 -4.66 -4.05
C VAL A 259 16.30 -4.61 -2.68
N CYS A 260 15.60 -4.15 -1.63
CA CYS A 260 16.15 -4.11 -0.27
C CYS A 260 16.35 -5.49 0.38
N MET A 261 15.82 -6.57 -0.21
CA MET A 261 16.10 -7.94 0.24
C MET A 261 17.42 -8.51 -0.32
N ARG A 262 18.06 -7.81 -1.26
CA ARG A 262 19.36 -8.24 -1.79
C ARG A 262 20.42 -8.11 -0.70
N TYR A 263 21.18 -9.18 -0.47
CA TYR A 263 22.31 -9.16 0.46
C TYR A 263 23.41 -8.19 0.00
N ASN A 264 23.76 -8.27 -1.28
CA ASN A 264 24.71 -7.35 -1.91
C ASN A 264 24.03 -6.06 -2.34
N ASN A 265 24.77 -4.96 -2.27
CA ASN A 265 24.41 -3.74 -2.97
C ASN A 265 24.34 -3.96 -4.50
N GLU A 266 23.78 -3.00 -5.22
CA GLU A 266 23.58 -3.10 -6.68
C GLU A 266 24.87 -3.38 -7.46
N LYS A 267 26.04 -2.90 -7.00
CA LYS A 267 27.33 -3.12 -7.67
C LYS A 267 27.81 -4.57 -7.57
N ASN A 268 27.47 -5.26 -6.48
CA ASN A 268 27.97 -6.60 -6.18
C ASN A 268 26.94 -7.71 -6.46
N CYS A 269 25.67 -7.35 -6.66
CA CYS A 269 24.63 -8.32 -7.00
C CYS A 269 24.72 -8.71 -8.48
N LYS A 270 24.84 -10.01 -8.78
CA LYS A 270 24.86 -10.51 -10.18
C LYS A 270 23.46 -10.70 -10.78
N ALA A 271 22.41 -10.09 -10.20
CA ALA A 271 21.06 -10.23 -10.73
C ALA A 271 20.98 -9.67 -12.16
N GLN A 272 20.35 -10.41 -13.06
CA GLN A 272 20.26 -10.04 -14.47
C GLN A 272 18.91 -9.38 -14.76
N TYR A 273 18.93 -8.26 -15.47
CA TYR A 273 17.73 -7.61 -15.94
C TYR A 273 17.03 -8.44 -17.03
N THR A 274 15.71 -8.51 -16.95
CA THR A 274 14.76 -9.08 -17.90
C THR A 274 13.66 -8.05 -18.16
N GLU A 275 12.76 -8.33 -19.12
CA GLU A 275 11.64 -7.44 -19.43
C GLU A 275 10.73 -7.21 -18.20
N ASP A 276 10.49 -8.25 -17.40
CA ASP A 276 9.55 -8.22 -16.28
C ASP A 276 10.20 -7.80 -14.94
N GLY A 277 11.54 -7.68 -14.87
CA GLY A 277 12.27 -7.34 -13.64
C GLY A 277 13.68 -7.90 -13.62
N TYR A 278 14.27 -8.11 -12.45
CA TYR A 278 15.57 -8.76 -12.34
C TYR A 278 15.43 -10.20 -11.86
N THR A 279 16.20 -11.11 -12.43
CA THR A 279 16.28 -12.52 -12.01
C THR A 279 17.56 -12.76 -11.21
N CYS A 280 17.48 -13.57 -10.15
CA CYS A 280 18.65 -13.93 -9.35
C CYS A 280 19.59 -14.86 -10.15
N LYS A 281 20.90 -14.68 -9.98
CA LYS A 281 21.96 -15.53 -10.56
C LYS A 281 22.80 -16.22 -9.50
N ASP A 282 22.19 -16.50 -8.34
CA ASP A 282 22.71 -17.37 -7.29
C ASP A 282 24.13 -17.00 -6.79
N CYS A 283 24.46 -15.70 -6.78
CA CYS A 283 25.83 -15.21 -6.52
C CYS A 283 26.34 -15.40 -5.07
N ILE A 284 25.44 -15.44 -4.08
CA ILE A 284 25.76 -15.66 -2.66
C ILE A 284 24.71 -16.61 -2.10
N GLU A 285 25.16 -17.68 -1.44
CA GLU A 285 24.30 -18.73 -0.89
C GLU A 285 23.37 -18.23 0.22
N ASN A 286 23.91 -17.44 1.16
CA ASN A 286 23.13 -16.91 2.30
C ASN A 286 22.21 -15.73 1.94
N CYS A 287 22.13 -15.33 0.67
CA CYS A 287 21.21 -14.28 0.24
C CYS A 287 19.76 -14.79 0.23
N LYS A 288 18.85 -14.11 0.93
CA LYS A 288 17.43 -14.48 1.01
C LYS A 288 16.77 -14.55 -0.38
N VAL A 289 17.12 -13.62 -1.27
CA VAL A 289 16.64 -13.64 -2.67
C VAL A 289 17.11 -14.91 -3.41
N ASN A 290 18.33 -15.39 -3.18
CA ASN A 290 18.83 -16.65 -3.76
C ASN A 290 18.03 -17.83 -3.20
N LYS A 291 17.91 -17.93 -1.87
CA LYS A 291 17.12 -18.98 -1.21
C LYS A 291 15.67 -19.03 -1.75
N LEU A 292 15.01 -17.87 -1.87
CA LEU A 292 13.67 -17.77 -2.45
C LEU A 292 13.63 -18.11 -3.94
N SER A 293 14.67 -17.77 -4.72
CA SER A 293 14.76 -18.13 -6.14
C SER A 293 14.93 -19.64 -6.33
N LYS A 294 15.71 -20.31 -5.48
CA LYS A 294 15.80 -21.78 -5.42
C LYS A 294 14.46 -22.41 -5.02
N MET A 295 13.76 -21.80 -4.05
CA MET A 295 12.40 -22.21 -3.68
C MET A 295 11.44 -22.11 -4.88
N GLY A 296 11.46 -21.00 -5.62
CA GLY A 296 10.65 -20.82 -6.82
C GLY A 296 10.87 -21.91 -7.87
N LYS A 297 12.14 -22.24 -8.14
CA LYS A 297 12.51 -23.36 -9.04
C LYS A 297 11.96 -24.71 -8.55
N LYS A 298 12.01 -24.96 -7.24
CA LYS A 298 11.55 -26.22 -6.61
C LYS A 298 10.02 -26.36 -6.62
N TYR A 299 9.27 -25.28 -6.40
CA TYR A 299 7.81 -25.31 -6.22
C TYR A 299 7.02 -24.68 -7.38
N GLY A 300 7.67 -24.37 -8.50
CA GLY A 300 7.00 -23.97 -9.74
C GLY A 300 6.46 -22.54 -9.77
N PHE A 301 7.13 -21.60 -9.12
CA PHE A 301 6.80 -20.17 -9.22
C PHE A 301 8.03 -19.33 -9.60
N GLU A 302 7.80 -18.27 -10.37
CA GLU A 302 8.87 -17.37 -10.81
C GLU A 302 9.21 -16.37 -9.71
N VAL A 303 10.49 -16.03 -9.52
CA VAL A 303 10.93 -14.98 -8.58
C VAL A 303 11.53 -13.83 -9.36
N LEU A 304 10.94 -12.65 -9.21
CA LEU A 304 11.38 -11.41 -9.83
C LEU A 304 11.76 -10.40 -8.77
N ILE A 305 12.88 -9.71 -8.97
CA ILE A 305 13.32 -8.63 -8.10
C ILE A 305 12.96 -7.30 -8.76
N ILE A 306 12.17 -6.49 -8.06
CA ILE A 306 11.55 -5.28 -8.56
C ILE A 306 12.22 -4.05 -7.92
N PRO A 307 12.86 -3.17 -8.71
CA PRO A 307 13.52 -1.96 -8.19
C PRO A 307 12.52 -0.90 -7.70
N HIS A 308 11.39 -0.74 -8.40
CA HIS A 308 10.31 0.16 -8.05
C HIS A 308 8.99 -0.49 -8.44
N GLY A 309 7.95 -0.38 -7.59
CA GLY A 309 6.63 -1.01 -7.81
C GLY A 309 5.91 -0.59 -9.10
N SER A 310 6.48 0.34 -9.87
CA SER A 310 5.95 0.83 -11.15
C SER A 310 6.45 0.09 -12.40
N SER A 311 7.36 -0.88 -12.30
CA SER A 311 8.03 -1.46 -13.48
C SER A 311 7.47 -2.78 -13.99
N VAL A 312 6.55 -3.44 -13.27
CA VAL A 312 6.08 -4.78 -13.64
C VAL A 312 4.81 -4.71 -14.49
N PHE A 313 4.81 -5.42 -15.62
CA PHE A 313 3.66 -5.63 -16.52
C PHE A 313 3.08 -4.38 -17.21
N LYS A 314 3.90 -3.37 -17.49
CA LYS A 314 3.45 -2.31 -18.42
C LYS A 314 3.09 -2.96 -19.76
N GLU A 315 1.93 -2.60 -20.28
CA GLU A 315 1.52 -2.82 -21.69
C GLU A 315 1.13 -4.26 -22.10
N LYS A 316 1.13 -5.25 -21.18
CA LYS A 316 0.65 -6.61 -21.50
C LYS A 316 -0.85 -6.72 -21.20
N LYS A 317 -1.65 -7.13 -22.19
CA LYS A 317 -3.08 -7.44 -22.01
C LYS A 317 -3.20 -8.81 -21.31
N ILE A 318 -3.32 -8.79 -19.98
CA ILE A 318 -3.44 -9.98 -19.14
C ILE A 318 -4.92 -10.26 -18.88
N SER A 319 -5.33 -11.52 -19.02
CA SER A 319 -6.68 -11.94 -18.64
C SER A 319 -6.75 -12.16 -17.13
N TYR A 320 -7.82 -11.67 -16.48
CA TYR A 320 -7.98 -11.86 -15.04
C TYR A 320 -8.01 -13.35 -14.69
N GLY A 321 -7.27 -13.74 -13.64
CA GLY A 321 -7.11 -15.13 -13.22
C GLY A 321 -5.98 -15.91 -13.92
N GLU A 322 -5.30 -15.33 -14.91
CA GLU A 322 -4.17 -15.99 -15.58
C GLU A 322 -2.91 -16.02 -14.71
N ILE A 323 -2.54 -14.85 -14.17
CA ILE A 323 -1.31 -14.64 -13.40
C ILE A 323 -1.65 -14.20 -11.97
N GLY A 324 -1.23 -15.02 -11.01
CA GLY A 324 -1.21 -14.68 -9.60
C GLY A 324 0.15 -14.09 -9.23
N ILE A 325 0.15 -13.03 -8.43
CA ILE A 325 1.38 -12.45 -7.88
C ILE A 325 1.36 -12.46 -6.37
N VAL A 326 2.50 -12.77 -5.76
CA VAL A 326 2.76 -12.48 -4.34
C VAL A 326 3.68 -11.27 -4.31
N GLY A 327 3.14 -10.12 -3.93
CA GLY A 327 3.91 -8.90 -3.73
C GLY A 327 4.58 -8.91 -2.36
N VAL A 328 5.87 -8.60 -2.32
CA VAL A 328 6.62 -8.32 -1.10
C VAL A 328 7.01 -6.85 -1.06
N ALA A 329 6.64 -6.13 0.00
CA ALA A 329 6.97 -4.73 0.16
C ALA A 329 6.94 -4.26 1.62
N CYS A 330 7.41 -3.03 1.85
CA CYS A 330 7.18 -2.34 3.12
C CYS A 330 5.68 -2.11 3.33
N VAL A 331 5.26 -2.03 4.60
CA VAL A 331 3.85 -1.78 5.00
C VAL A 331 3.17 -0.74 4.12
N LEU A 332 3.71 0.49 4.04
CA LEU A 332 3.07 1.63 3.38
C LEU A 332 2.91 1.55 1.84
N ASN A 333 3.52 0.55 1.18
CA ASN A 333 3.47 0.44 -0.28
C ASN A 333 2.72 -0.79 -0.78
N LEU A 334 2.44 -1.76 0.11
CA LEU A 334 1.98 -3.07 -0.33
C LEU A 334 0.52 -3.05 -0.81
N MET A 335 -0.36 -2.36 -0.08
CA MET A 335 -1.78 -2.25 -0.42
C MET A 335 -1.99 -1.58 -1.79
N SER A 336 -1.40 -0.40 -1.99
CA SER A 336 -1.45 0.33 -3.27
C SER A 336 -0.86 -0.51 -4.41
N GLY A 337 0.24 -1.24 -4.16
CA GLY A 337 0.80 -2.19 -5.11
C GLY A 337 -0.18 -3.32 -5.50
N GLY A 338 -0.94 -3.84 -4.55
CA GLY A 338 -1.97 -4.85 -4.81
C GLY A 338 -3.15 -4.31 -5.62
N TRP A 339 -3.63 -3.08 -5.34
CA TRP A 339 -4.68 -2.46 -6.15
C TRP A 339 -4.22 -2.18 -7.58
N LYS A 340 -2.98 -1.74 -7.74
CA LYS A 340 -2.36 -1.59 -9.06
C LYS A 340 -2.29 -2.91 -9.81
N ALA A 341 -1.91 -3.99 -9.14
CA ALA A 341 -1.89 -5.32 -9.73
C ALA A 341 -3.29 -5.77 -10.18
N ARG A 342 -4.31 -5.54 -9.34
CA ARG A 342 -5.71 -5.82 -9.65
C ARG A 342 -6.19 -5.07 -10.89
N ARG A 343 -5.79 -3.80 -11.05
CA ARG A 343 -6.08 -2.97 -12.23
C ARG A 343 -5.45 -3.52 -13.51
N PHE A 344 -4.29 -4.18 -13.40
CA PHE A 344 -3.64 -4.89 -14.51
C PHE A 344 -4.12 -6.35 -14.66
N ASN A 345 -5.28 -6.69 -14.08
CA ASN A 345 -5.86 -8.04 -14.12
C ASN A 345 -4.98 -9.14 -13.51
N LEU A 346 -3.99 -8.79 -12.70
CA LEU A 346 -3.27 -9.75 -11.88
C LEU A 346 -4.10 -10.08 -10.65
N VAL A 347 -3.91 -11.27 -10.10
CA VAL A 347 -4.54 -11.67 -8.83
C VAL A 347 -3.51 -11.52 -7.71
N PRO A 348 -3.59 -10.48 -6.86
CA PRO A 348 -2.55 -10.20 -5.89
C PRO A 348 -2.72 -10.98 -4.59
N GLN A 349 -1.59 -11.29 -3.98
CA GLN A 349 -1.43 -11.62 -2.57
C GLN A 349 -0.27 -10.78 -2.02
N CYS A 350 -0.26 -10.57 -0.72
CA CYS A 350 0.54 -9.60 -0.01
C CYS A 350 1.32 -10.30 1.12
N VAL A 351 2.65 -10.17 1.10
CA VAL A 351 3.52 -10.55 2.21
C VAL A 351 4.35 -9.33 2.60
N ILE A 352 4.23 -8.87 3.83
CA ILE A 352 4.90 -7.65 4.31
C ILE A 352 6.34 -8.00 4.71
N LEU A 353 7.28 -7.12 4.39
CA LEU A 353 8.64 -7.20 4.95
C LEU A 353 8.60 -7.05 6.46
N ASP A 354 9.36 -7.87 7.20
CA ASP A 354 9.37 -7.83 8.67
C ASP A 354 9.78 -6.47 9.24
N TYR A 355 10.53 -5.68 8.48
CA TYR A 355 10.91 -4.31 8.84
C TYR A 355 11.29 -3.50 7.61
N CYS A 356 11.23 -2.17 7.74
CA CYS A 356 11.69 -1.25 6.69
C CYS A 356 13.21 -1.12 6.68
N GLY A 357 13.82 -1.08 5.49
CA GLY A 357 15.29 -1.01 5.37
C GLY A 357 15.83 -0.40 4.09
N CYS A 358 14.98 0.11 3.20
CA CYS A 358 15.46 0.61 1.92
C CYS A 358 16.32 1.88 2.07
N LYS A 359 17.37 1.96 1.24
CA LYS A 359 18.31 3.08 1.23
C LYS A 359 17.69 4.43 0.92
N LYS A 360 16.66 4.39 0.08
CA LYS A 360 16.02 5.60 -0.45
C LYS A 360 15.18 6.31 0.62
N HIS A 361 14.50 5.57 1.49
CA HIS A 361 13.48 6.13 2.38
C HIS A 361 13.77 5.95 3.87
N TRP A 362 14.46 4.88 4.29
CA TRP A 362 14.46 4.48 5.71
C TRP A 362 15.84 4.41 6.37
N SER A 363 16.90 4.14 5.62
CA SER A 363 18.25 3.97 6.19
C SER A 363 19.32 4.46 5.23
N ASN A 364 20.24 5.31 5.67
CA ASN A 364 21.32 5.79 4.81
C ASN A 364 22.25 4.64 4.33
N LYS A 365 22.44 3.62 5.18
CA LYS A 365 23.28 2.46 4.88
C LYS A 365 22.51 1.33 4.21
N GLY A 366 21.18 1.34 4.29
CA GLY A 366 20.32 0.24 3.92
C GLY A 366 20.41 -0.89 4.94
N ILE A 367 19.25 -1.48 5.24
CA ILE A 367 19.12 -2.67 6.06
C ILE A 367 18.58 -3.76 5.14
N VAL A 368 19.27 -4.89 5.07
CA VAL A 368 18.77 -6.05 4.33
C VAL A 368 17.55 -6.57 5.06
N THR A 369 16.39 -6.51 4.41
CA THR A 369 15.09 -6.86 5.02
C THR A 369 14.78 -8.34 4.84
N ASP A 370 13.87 -8.87 5.65
CA ASP A 370 13.41 -10.27 5.57
C ASP A 370 11.87 -10.35 5.51
N ILE A 371 11.35 -11.57 5.35
CA ILE A 371 9.93 -11.90 5.37
C ILE A 371 9.67 -13.14 6.22
N ASN A 372 8.42 -13.29 6.65
CA ASN A 372 7.94 -14.57 7.17
C ASN A 372 7.83 -15.63 6.07
N ILE A 373 8.69 -16.65 6.15
CA ILE A 373 8.71 -17.76 5.20
C ILE A 373 7.48 -18.67 5.37
N ASN A 374 6.95 -18.84 6.58
CA ASN A 374 5.76 -19.65 6.82
C ASN A 374 4.53 -18.99 6.18
N GLN A 375 4.38 -17.68 6.36
CA GLN A 375 3.32 -16.91 5.69
C GLN A 375 3.44 -17.02 4.16
N LEU A 376 4.64 -16.85 3.61
CA LEU A 376 4.83 -16.96 2.16
C LEU A 376 4.39 -18.33 1.64
N LYS A 377 4.73 -19.42 2.34
CA LYS A 377 4.29 -20.78 1.98
C LYS A 377 2.77 -20.94 2.09
N GLN A 378 2.14 -20.38 3.14
CA GLN A 378 0.69 -20.40 3.29
C GLN A 378 -0.01 -19.68 2.14
N VAL A 379 0.47 -18.47 1.79
CA VAL A 379 -0.02 -17.67 0.67
C VAL A 379 0.15 -18.41 -0.66
N LEU A 380 1.28 -19.09 -0.88
CA LEU A 380 1.49 -19.88 -2.09
C LEU A 380 0.68 -21.20 -2.13
N ASN A 381 0.01 -21.57 -1.02
CA ASN A 381 -0.69 -22.85 -0.83
C ASN A 381 0.23 -24.07 -0.92
N SER A 382 1.39 -23.90 -0.34
CA SER A 382 2.48 -24.85 -0.36
C SER A 382 2.50 -25.74 0.90
N GLY A 383 1.45 -25.69 1.73
CA GLY A 383 1.41 -26.27 3.09
C GLY A 383 1.00 -27.74 3.21
N GLY A 384 0.80 -28.47 2.13
CA GLY A 384 0.58 -29.93 2.16
C GLY A 384 1.85 -30.69 1.76
N ASP A 385 2.53 -31.30 2.73
CA ASP A 385 3.54 -32.37 2.58
C ASP A 385 4.88 -32.09 1.85
N SER A 386 5.40 -30.86 1.75
CA SER A 386 6.73 -30.70 1.11
C SER A 386 7.62 -29.54 1.55
N PHE A 387 7.47 -29.02 2.78
CA PHE A 387 8.36 -27.98 3.29
C PHE A 387 8.91 -28.34 4.67
N THR A 388 10.11 -28.89 4.73
CA THR A 388 10.85 -28.96 5.99
C THR A 388 11.37 -27.57 6.34
N SER A 389 11.15 -27.14 7.59
CA SER A 389 11.63 -25.86 8.14
C SER A 389 13.16 -25.75 8.19
N SER A 390 13.88 -26.84 7.92
CA SER A 390 15.36 -26.90 7.90
C SER A 390 16.03 -26.23 6.70
N GLU A 391 15.28 -25.72 5.71
CA GLU A 391 15.83 -25.17 4.47
C GLU A 391 16.11 -23.65 4.48
N PHE A 392 15.78 -22.90 5.54
CA PHE A 392 15.82 -21.41 5.53
C PHE A 392 16.54 -20.74 6.69
#